data_AF-A0A5P3ADA1-F1
#
_entry.id   AF-A0A5P3ADA1-F1
#
_cell.length_a   1.000
_cell.length_b   1.000
_cell.length_c   1.000
_cell.angle_alpha   90.00
_cell.angle_beta   90.00
_cell.angle_gamma   90.00
#
_symmetry.space_group_name_H-M   'P 1'
#
loop_
_entity.id
_entity.type
_entity.pdbx_description
1 polymer ?
#
loop_
_entity_poly.entity_id
_entity_poly.type
_entity_poly.pdbx_seq_one_letter_code
_entity_poly.pdbx_strand_id
1 'polypeptide(L)'
;MTWREEAAKIIADATRDLPEDTPLKERMKVVDAARPHWGGCSWPRKAWQAARRDYLVRYGYQPRTKKAKEREAAAMPLFGSDHQ
;
A
#
# COMPACT_ATOMS: atom_id res chain seq x y z
N MET A 1 7.24 4.41 16.18
CA MET A 1 6.96 5.04 14.88
C MET A 1 7.84 4.39 13.82
N THR A 2 7.22 3.60 12.95
CA THR A 2 7.89 2.91 11.84
C THR A 2 7.72 3.72 10.56
N TRP A 3 8.66 3.58 9.62
CA TRP A 3 8.57 4.18 8.27
C TRP A 3 7.27 3.85 7.54
N ARG A 4 6.64 2.70 7.86
CA ARG A 4 5.34 2.30 7.29
C ARG A 4 4.20 3.12 7.84
N GLU A 5 4.17 3.36 9.15
CA GLU A 5 3.15 4.20 9.79
C GLU A 5 3.25 5.64 9.30
N GLU A 6 4.47 6.16 9.16
CA GLU A 6 4.70 7.50 8.63
C GLU A 6 4.23 7.63 7.18
N ALA A 7 4.61 6.68 6.32
CA ALA A 7 4.12 6.61 4.95
C ALA A 7 2.59 6.49 4.87
N ALA A 8 1.97 5.64 5.71
CA ALA A 8 0.53 5.47 5.76
C ALA A 8 -0.18 6.76 6.21
N LYS A 9 0.38 7.49 7.18
CA LYS A 9 -0.14 8.77 7.63
C LYS A 9 -0.10 9.83 6.54
N ILE A 10 1.02 9.93 5.81
CA ILE A 10 1.15 10.86 4.67
C ILE A 10 0.13 10.52 3.57
N ILE A 11 -0.04 9.24 3.25
CA ILE A 11 -1.04 8.80 2.28
C ILE A 11 -2.45 9.17 2.75
N ALA A 12 -2.79 8.86 4.01
CA ALA A 12 -4.10 9.16 4.57
C ALA A 12 -4.41 10.66 4.56
N ASP A 13 -3.43 11.51 4.89
CA ASP A 13 -3.55 12.96 4.85
C ASP A 13 -3.71 13.47 3.41
N ALA A 14 -2.85 13.02 2.49
CA ALA A 14 -2.90 13.41 1.08
C ALA A 14 -4.19 12.96 0.37
N THR A 15 -4.81 11.87 0.84
CA THR A 15 -6.06 11.36 0.28
C THR A 15 -7.29 11.72 1.10
N ARG A 16 -7.15 12.53 2.16
CA ARG A 16 -8.28 12.93 3.02
C ARG A 16 -9.32 13.75 2.26
N ASP A 17 -8.84 14.60 1.36
CA ASP A 17 -9.68 15.48 0.54
C ASP A 17 -10.13 14.83 -0.79
N LEU A 18 -9.80 13.54 -1.00
CA LEU A 18 -10.19 12.81 -2.22
C LEU A 18 -11.56 12.16 -2.05
N PRO A 19 -12.55 12.46 -2.91
CA PRO A 19 -13.85 11.80 -2.88
C PRO A 19 -13.71 10.30 -3.20
N GLU A 20 -14.58 9.47 -2.62
CA GLU A 20 -14.59 8.01 -2.80
C GLU A 20 -14.83 7.55 -4.26
N ASP A 21 -15.44 8.42 -5.08
CA ASP A 21 -15.65 8.17 -6.51
C ASP A 21 -14.40 8.42 -7.38
N THR A 22 -13.31 8.94 -6.79
CA THR A 22 -12.10 9.26 -7.55
C THR A 22 -11.53 8.01 -8.23
N PRO A 23 -11.27 8.05 -9.55
CA PRO A 23 -10.70 6.92 -10.26
C PRO A 23 -9.33 6.56 -9.72
N LEU A 24 -9.02 5.25 -9.73
CA LEU A 24 -7.78 4.70 -9.20
C LEU A 24 -6.52 5.40 -9.75
N LYS A 25 -6.54 5.81 -11.03
CA LYS A 25 -5.45 6.52 -11.69
C LYS A 25 -5.15 7.88 -11.04
N GLU A 26 -6.19 8.65 -10.70
CA GLU A 26 -6.02 9.94 -10.03
C GLU A 26 -5.60 9.75 -8.57
N ARG A 27 -6.14 8.75 -7.88
CA ARG A 27 -5.67 8.38 -6.53
C ARG A 27 -4.18 8.04 -6.53
N MET A 28 -3.73 7.23 -7.49
CA MET A 28 -2.32 6.89 -7.64
C MET A 28 -1.46 8.13 -7.86
N LYS A 29 -1.93 9.07 -8.68
CA LYS A 29 -1.22 10.33 -8.95
C LYS A 29 -1.10 11.19 -7.70
N VAL A 30 -2.17 11.34 -6.93
CA VAL A 30 -2.16 12.10 -5.66
C VAL A 30 -1.22 11.45 -4.66
N VAL A 31 -1.30 10.12 -4.50
CA VAL A 31 -0.37 9.40 -3.64
C VAL A 31 1.06 9.61 -4.11
N ASP A 32 1.41 9.33 -5.38
CA ASP A 32 2.78 9.52 -5.86
C ASP A 32 3.29 10.96 -5.76
N ALA A 33 2.42 11.98 -5.90
CA ALA A 33 2.75 13.38 -5.70
C ALA A 33 3.04 13.72 -4.23
N ALA A 34 2.34 13.08 -3.30
CA ALA A 34 2.57 13.25 -1.86
C ALA A 34 3.85 12.56 -1.35
N ARG A 35 4.60 11.85 -2.21
CA ARG A 35 5.77 11.09 -1.81
C ARG A 35 6.89 12.03 -1.33
N PRO A 36 7.32 11.93 -0.05
CA PRO A 36 8.46 12.69 0.45
C PRO A 36 9.76 12.35 -0.29
N HIS A 37 10.65 13.33 -0.38
CA HIS A 37 11.99 13.12 -0.89
C HIS A 37 12.89 12.54 0.20
N TRP A 38 12.92 11.21 0.34
CA TRP A 38 13.89 10.55 1.21
C TRP A 38 15.22 10.42 0.47
N GLY A 39 16.18 11.29 0.79
CA GLY A 39 17.51 11.26 0.20
C GLY A 39 18.20 9.90 0.40
N GLY A 40 18.55 9.23 -0.69
CA GLY A 40 19.42 8.03 -0.76
C GLY A 40 18.95 6.75 -0.03
N CYS A 41 18.05 6.83 0.94
CA CYS A 41 17.67 5.71 1.78
C CYS A 41 16.66 4.80 1.08
N SER A 42 17.07 3.55 0.83
CA SER A 42 16.22 2.53 0.19
C SER A 42 15.06 2.04 1.07
N TRP A 43 15.18 2.16 2.39
CA TRP A 43 14.19 1.70 3.37
C TRP A 43 12.86 2.47 3.36
N PRO A 44 12.83 3.81 3.46
CA PRO A 44 11.58 4.57 3.41
C PRO A 44 10.87 4.43 2.06
N ARG A 45 11.64 4.30 0.96
CA ARG A 45 11.08 4.00 -0.37
C ARG A 45 10.32 2.67 -0.40
N LYS A 46 10.86 1.62 0.23
CA LYS A 46 10.18 0.31 0.34
C LYS A 46 8.94 0.39 1.24
N ALA A 47 9.04 1.12 2.36
CA ALA A 47 7.91 1.31 3.27
C ALA A 47 6.75 2.05 2.59
N TRP A 48 7.06 3.08 1.80
CA TRP A 48 6.09 3.80 0.98
C TRP A 48 5.39 2.92 -0.04
N GLN A 49 6.15 2.10 -0.79
CA GLN A 49 5.55 1.20 -1.77
C GLN A 49 4.62 0.18 -1.12
N ALA A 50 4.92 -0.30 0.09
CA ALA A 50 4.03 -1.16 0.85
C ALA A 50 2.74 -0.42 1.23
N ALA A 51 2.85 0.74 1.90
CA ALA A 51 1.69 1.53 2.32
C ALA A 51 0.80 1.97 1.14
N ARG A 52 1.42 2.40 0.02
CA ARG A 52 0.72 2.73 -1.23
C ARG A 52 -0.07 1.54 -1.76
N ARG A 53 0.51 0.33 -1.76
CA ARG A 53 -0.19 -0.87 -2.22
C ARG A 53 -1.36 -1.20 -1.30
N ASP A 54 -1.14 -1.24 0.01
CA ASP A 54 -2.19 -1.53 1.00
C ASP A 54 -3.37 -0.55 0.88
N TYR A 55 -3.10 0.74 0.64
CA TYR A 55 -4.14 1.74 0.40
C TYR A 55 -4.89 1.50 -0.92
N LEU A 56 -4.16 1.36 -2.03
CA LEU A 56 -4.76 1.26 -3.36
C LEU A 56 -5.54 -0.05 -3.59
N VAL A 57 -5.17 -1.14 -2.92
CA VAL A 57 -5.89 -2.42 -3.00
C VAL A 57 -7.35 -2.25 -2.58
N ARG A 58 -7.64 -1.37 -1.61
CA ARG A 58 -9.02 -1.05 -1.19
C ARG A 58 -9.88 -0.42 -2.28
N TYR A 59 -9.25 0.18 -3.29
CA TYR A 59 -9.90 0.84 -4.42
C TYR A 59 -9.79 0.03 -5.72
N GLY A 60 -9.51 -1.27 -5.62
CA GLY A 60 -9.45 -2.17 -6.79
C GLY A 60 -8.08 -2.22 -7.48
N TYR A 61 -7.01 -1.72 -6.86
CA TYR A 61 -5.66 -1.91 -7.40
C TYR A 61 -5.23 -3.37 -7.28
N GLN A 62 -5.08 -4.03 -8.43
CA GLN A 62 -4.46 -5.35 -8.50
C GLN A 62 -2.93 -5.20 -8.68
N PRO A 63 -2.11 -5.59 -7.69
CA PRO A 63 -0.66 -5.58 -7.85
C PRO A 63 -0.22 -6.54 -8.97
N ARG A 64 0.38 -5.99 -10.04
CA ARG A 64 0.80 -6.73 -11.26
C ARG A 64 1.93 -7.76 -11.07
N THR A 65 2.46 -7.95 -9.87
CA THR A 65 3.62 -8.83 -9.64
C THR A 65 3.20 -10.24 -9.25
N LYS A 66 3.75 -11.28 -9.91
CA LYS A 66 3.54 -12.73 -9.62
C LYS A 66 3.50 -13.08 -8.12
N LYS A 67 4.36 -12.47 -7.30
CA LYS A 67 4.41 -12.67 -5.84
C LYS A 67 3.15 -12.25 -5.08
N ALA A 68 2.28 -11.40 -5.64
CA ALA A 68 1.02 -11.04 -5.01
C ALA A 68 -0.02 -12.16 -5.15
N LYS A 69 -0.02 -12.86 -6.30
CA LYS A 69 -0.82 -14.08 -6.50
C LYS A 69 -0.39 -15.19 -5.54
N GLU A 70 0.91 -15.33 -5.29
CA GLU A 70 1.44 -16.25 -4.28
C GLU A 70 1.14 -15.82 -2.84
N ARG A 71 1.13 -14.51 -2.54
CA ARG A 71 0.73 -14.01 -1.21
C ARG A 71 -0.76 -14.13 -0.94
N GLU A 72 -1.59 -13.98 -1.96
CA GLU A 72 -3.04 -14.19 -1.90
C GLU A 72 -3.35 -15.69 -1.76
N ALA A 73 -2.60 -16.55 -2.47
CA ALA A 73 -2.63 -18.01 -2.27
C ALA A 73 -2.10 -18.44 -0.88
N ALA A 74 -1.15 -17.71 -0.30
CA ALA A 74 -0.64 -17.95 1.04
C ALA A 74 -1.47 -17.27 2.15
N ALA A 75 -2.48 -16.46 1.81
CA ALA A 75 -3.30 -15.70 2.75
C ALA A 75 -4.63 -16.39 3.11
N MET A 76 -4.71 -17.71 3.03
CA MET A 76 -5.72 -18.51 3.73
C MET A 76 -5.08 -19.80 4.29
N PRO A 77 -5.26 -20.18 5.58
CA PRO A 77 -5.78 -19.46 6.74
C PRO A 77 -4.68 -19.19 7.81
N LEU A 78 -4.69 -17.98 8.40
CA LEU A 78 -3.93 -17.64 9.61
C LEU A 78 -4.61 -18.16 10.91
N PHE A 79 -5.70 -18.93 10.80
CA PHE A 79 -6.30 -19.66 11.92
C PHE A 79 -6.71 -21.08 11.47
N GLY A 80 -5.99 -22.07 11.98
CA GLY A 80 -6.45 -23.45 12.16
C GLY A 80 -6.37 -24.38 10.95
N SER A 81 -5.28 -25.16 10.89
CA SER A 81 -5.38 -26.62 10.88
C SER A 81 -4.10 -27.16 11.51
N ASP A 82 -4.27 -27.56 12.76
CA ASP A 82 -3.36 -28.36 13.55
C ASP A 82 -2.86 -29.56 12.73
N HIS A 83 -1.55 -29.77 12.74
CA HIS A 83 -0.92 -30.95 12.17
C HIS A 83 -0.96 -32.06 13.24
N GLN A 84 -1.90 -33.02 13.10
CA GLN A 84 -1.62 -34.43 13.38
C GLN A 84 -2.59 -35.36 12.66
#